data_AF-A0A6A6SJ21-F1
#
_entry.id   AF-A0A6A6SJ21-F1
#
_cell.length_a   1.000
_cell.length_b   1.000
_cell.length_c   1.000
_cell.angle_alpha   90.00
_cell.angle_beta   90.00
_cell.angle_gamma   90.00
#
_symmetry.space_group_name_H-M   'P 1'
#
loop_
_entity.id
_entity.type
_entity.pdbx_description
1 polymer ?
#
loop_
_entity_poly.entity_id
_entity_poly.type
_entity_poly.pdbx_seq_one_letter_code
_entity_poly.pdbx_strand_id
1 'polypeptide(L)'
;MAPNLLVASQTLFQPRKWFRASKNEKPKRKTERWEDPIPGLYEYIPRRGWFLVEKDKENTADATEKGGPVLTIENTTPKETIKMDPPVAVRYSKVLKRHLLGPDYQNRKKDGEIENSQGKKSLVTFFRLDDGASWVNFLDEHGEFIPGKTLHAMLSDRHTKSETGPYRLWFFDQSTNRFRHMLRRDDPEYQRSQANSRVQSRQNSIDHDAFARRRSQESRSTEYRGGPNSNRDGMSVPSTGANTRPNSNAPSQANSRRGSFSRGPLSPRIPLDEAGVALRMIQKERAAKQAA
;
A
#
# COMPACT_ATOMS: atom_id res chain seq x y z
N MET A 1 -26.90 -40.13 60.28
CA MET A 1 -27.34 -38.75 59.96
C MET A 1 -27.62 -38.70 58.48
N ALA A 2 -28.89 -38.59 58.08
CA ALA A 2 -29.25 -38.51 56.66
C ALA A 2 -29.05 -37.07 56.16
N PRO A 3 -28.41 -36.85 55.01
CA PRO A 3 -28.25 -35.52 54.45
C PRO A 3 -29.60 -34.92 54.06
N ASN A 4 -29.78 -33.63 54.30
CA ASN A 4 -31.02 -32.91 54.03
C ASN A 4 -31.29 -32.84 52.52
N LEU A 5 -32.27 -33.61 52.03
CA LEU A 5 -32.64 -33.71 50.62
C LEU A 5 -33.03 -32.36 49.98
N LEU A 6 -33.52 -31.42 50.78
CA LEU A 6 -33.85 -30.06 50.33
C LEU A 6 -32.60 -29.27 49.90
N VAL A 7 -31.46 -29.52 50.56
CA VAL A 7 -30.19 -28.87 50.19
C VAL A 7 -29.65 -29.48 48.90
N ALA A 8 -29.80 -30.79 48.71
CA ALA A 8 -29.35 -31.48 47.50
C ALA A 8 -30.09 -30.97 46.25
N SER A 9 -31.42 -30.85 46.30
CA SER A 9 -32.20 -30.35 45.15
C SER A 9 -31.89 -28.89 44.82
N GLN A 10 -31.69 -28.03 45.81
CA GLN A 10 -31.27 -26.64 45.57
C GLN A 10 -29.89 -26.54 44.91
N THR A 11 -28.96 -27.43 45.23
CA THR A 11 -27.64 -27.43 44.59
C THR A 11 -27.68 -27.97 43.16
N LEU A 12 -28.54 -28.96 42.89
CA LEU A 12 -28.71 -29.51 41.56
C LEU A 12 -29.41 -28.51 40.63
N PHE A 13 -30.49 -27.85 41.04
CA PHE A 13 -31.24 -26.98 40.11
C PHE A 13 -30.82 -25.50 40.12
N GLN A 14 -29.55 -25.20 40.37
CA GLN A 14 -28.99 -23.85 40.18
C GLN A 14 -28.25 -23.78 38.85
N PRO A 15 -28.93 -23.51 37.71
CA PRO A 15 -28.28 -23.44 36.39
C PRO A 15 -27.13 -22.43 36.35
N ARG A 16 -27.19 -21.37 37.18
CA ARG A 16 -26.08 -20.42 37.39
C ARG A 16 -24.78 -21.07 37.88
N LYS A 17 -24.83 -22.22 38.54
CA LYS A 17 -23.67 -22.99 38.99
C LYS A 17 -23.23 -24.02 37.95
N TRP A 18 -24.15 -24.57 37.15
CA TRP A 18 -23.82 -25.49 36.06
C TRP A 18 -23.03 -24.81 34.94
N PHE A 19 -23.28 -23.53 34.66
CA PHE A 19 -22.51 -22.75 33.68
C PHE A 19 -21.36 -21.92 34.30
N ARG A 20 -21.08 -22.06 35.60
CA ARG A 20 -19.79 -21.65 36.15
C ARG A 20 -18.78 -22.72 35.77
N ALA A 21 -18.40 -22.72 34.49
CA ALA A 21 -17.17 -23.35 34.02
C ALA A 21 -16.08 -23.09 35.05
N SER A 22 -15.40 -24.15 35.46
CA SER A 22 -14.45 -24.16 36.57
C SER A 22 -13.59 -22.89 36.54
N LYS A 23 -13.70 -22.12 37.62
CA LYS A 23 -12.86 -20.95 37.81
C LYS A 23 -11.40 -21.38 37.74
N ASN A 24 -10.71 -20.82 36.75
CA ASN A 24 -9.36 -20.28 36.90
C ASN A 24 -8.16 -21.22 36.75
N GLU A 25 -8.10 -22.01 35.68
CA GLU A 25 -6.77 -22.13 35.07
C GLU A 25 -6.50 -20.78 34.37
N LYS A 26 -5.83 -19.87 35.09
CA LYS A 26 -5.42 -18.60 34.51
C LYS A 26 -4.64 -18.95 33.24
N PRO A 27 -5.01 -18.43 32.06
CA PRO A 27 -4.32 -18.76 30.82
C PRO A 27 -2.82 -18.52 31.02
N LYS A 28 -2.05 -19.61 30.97
CA LYS A 28 -0.61 -19.57 31.24
C LYS A 28 0.03 -18.71 30.17
N ARG A 29 0.94 -17.82 30.57
CA ARG A 29 1.72 -17.02 29.63
C ARG A 29 2.50 -17.98 28.73
N LYS A 30 2.49 -17.72 27.42
CA LYS A 30 3.23 -18.52 26.44
C LYS A 30 4.41 -17.70 25.96
N THR A 31 5.57 -18.32 25.88
CA THR A 31 6.79 -17.72 25.35
C THR A 31 7.19 -18.46 24.09
N GLU A 32 7.34 -17.74 22.99
CA GLU A 32 7.70 -18.29 21.68
C GLU A 32 8.82 -17.43 21.08
N ARG A 33 9.73 -18.05 20.34
CA ARG A 33 10.77 -17.34 19.59
C ARG A 33 10.30 -17.17 18.16
N TRP A 34 10.27 -15.94 17.66
CA TRP A 34 9.88 -15.65 16.28
C TRP A 34 11.05 -15.03 15.51
N GLU A 35 11.08 -15.25 14.20
CA GLU A 35 12.05 -14.62 13.28
C GLU A 35 11.51 -13.29 12.74
N ASP A 36 10.20 -13.21 12.48
CA ASP A 36 9.51 -12.02 11.99
C ASP A 36 8.54 -11.44 13.06
N PRO A 37 8.38 -10.11 13.19
CA PRO A 37 9.00 -9.02 12.42
C PRO A 37 10.42 -8.63 12.85
N ILE A 38 10.83 -9.03 14.06
CA ILE A 38 12.20 -8.89 14.55
C ILE A 38 12.57 -10.22 15.23
N PRO A 39 13.74 -10.82 14.92
CA PRO A 39 14.19 -12.03 15.59
C PRO A 39 14.31 -11.84 17.11
N GLY A 40 13.62 -12.67 17.89
CA GLY A 40 13.61 -12.53 19.33
C GLY A 40 12.61 -13.42 20.07
N LEU A 41 12.57 -13.26 21.41
CA LEU A 41 11.65 -13.93 22.30
C LEU A 41 10.40 -13.08 22.52
N TYR A 42 9.24 -13.67 22.24
CA TYR A 42 7.92 -13.07 22.37
C TYR A 42 7.12 -13.74 23.49
N GLU A 43 6.39 -12.94 24.26
CA GLU A 43 5.51 -13.41 25.34
C GLU A 43 4.06 -13.04 25.03
N TYR A 44 3.17 -14.05 25.02
CA TYR A 44 1.74 -13.86 24.94
C TYR A 44 1.17 -13.59 26.34
N ILE A 45 0.65 -12.38 26.52
CA ILE A 45 -0.07 -11.97 27.72
C ILE A 45 -1.58 -12.04 27.42
N PRO A 46 -2.33 -12.91 28.11
CA PRO A 46 -3.77 -13.04 27.91
C PRO A 46 -4.48 -11.68 28.01
N ARG A 47 -5.44 -11.44 27.10
CA ARG A 47 -6.17 -10.16 26.92
C ARG A 47 -5.35 -8.99 26.38
N ARG A 48 -4.01 -9.03 26.42
CA ARG A 48 -3.16 -7.95 25.89
C ARG A 48 -2.53 -8.29 24.54
N GLY A 49 -2.32 -9.58 24.26
CA GLY A 49 -1.72 -10.05 23.01
C GLY A 49 -0.24 -10.40 23.16
N TRP A 50 0.49 -10.36 22.05
CA TRP A 50 1.91 -10.68 21.97
C TRP A 50 2.78 -9.46 22.30
N PHE A 51 3.92 -9.69 22.95
CA PHE A 51 4.92 -8.67 23.29
C PHE A 51 6.32 -9.20 22.95
N LEU A 52 7.17 -8.35 22.38
CA LEU A 52 8.60 -8.62 22.24
C LEU A 52 9.29 -8.31 23.58
N VAL A 53 9.91 -9.32 24.17
CA VAL A 53 10.58 -9.24 25.49
C VAL A 53 12.09 -9.21 25.34
N GLU A 54 12.65 -10.00 24.42
CA GLU A 54 14.08 -10.01 24.14
C GLU A 54 14.33 -9.98 22.64
N LYS A 55 15.20 -9.07 22.18
CA LYS A 55 15.65 -9.01 20.79
C LYS A 55 16.95 -9.78 20.65
N ASP A 56 17.08 -10.60 19.62
CA ASP A 56 18.34 -11.24 19.28
C ASP A 56 19.32 -10.17 18.78
N LYS A 57 20.52 -10.11 19.36
CA LYS A 57 21.59 -9.27 18.82
C LYS A 57 22.00 -9.89 17.49
N GLU A 58 21.90 -9.14 16.40
CA GLU A 58 22.47 -9.53 15.12
C GLU A 58 23.98 -9.63 15.33
N ASN A 59 24.46 -10.84 15.63
CA ASN A 59 25.88 -11.12 15.59
C ASN A 59 26.28 -10.89 14.13
N THR A 60 26.95 -9.78 13.87
CA THR A 60 27.61 -9.47 12.60
C THR A 60 28.77 -10.45 12.42
N ALA A 61 28.44 -11.73 12.30
CA ALA A 61 29.37 -12.82 12.04
C ALA A 61 29.65 -12.89 10.53
N ASP A 62 30.05 -11.74 9.96
CA ASP A 62 30.95 -11.70 8.79
C ASP A 62 32.41 -11.88 9.27
N ALA A 63 32.61 -12.72 10.29
CA ALA A 63 33.91 -13.28 10.59
C ALA A 63 34.15 -14.43 9.59
N THR A 64 34.51 -14.02 8.38
CA THR A 64 35.40 -14.70 7.45
C THR A 64 36.14 -15.90 8.05
N GLU A 65 35.57 -17.10 8.00
CA GLU A 65 36.31 -18.33 8.29
C GLU A 65 36.56 -19.10 6.99
N LYS A 66 37.69 -18.77 6.38
CA LYS A 66 38.40 -19.66 5.47
C LYS A 66 38.78 -20.93 6.26
N GLY A 67 38.07 -22.02 5.98
CA GLY A 67 38.63 -23.37 5.85
C GLY A 67 39.20 -24.04 7.11
N GLY A 68 38.42 -24.96 7.68
CA GLY A 68 38.95 -26.05 8.51
C GLY A 68 37.85 -27.07 8.85
N PRO A 69 37.97 -28.36 8.49
CA PRO A 69 36.95 -29.35 8.80
C PRO A 69 37.28 -30.02 10.13
N VAL A 70 36.60 -29.64 11.22
CA VAL A 70 36.52 -30.47 12.42
C VAL A 70 35.13 -30.38 13.02
N LEU A 71 34.43 -31.51 13.00
CA LEU A 71 33.13 -31.75 13.60
C LEU A 71 33.28 -31.76 15.14
N THR A 72 32.68 -30.80 15.84
CA THR A 72 32.51 -30.86 17.30
C THR A 72 31.16 -30.31 17.76
N ILE A 73 30.31 -31.26 18.17
CA ILE A 73 29.32 -31.26 19.26
C ILE A 73 28.76 -29.89 19.71
N GLU A 74 27.46 -29.77 19.47
CA GLU A 74 26.44 -28.80 19.90
C GLU A 74 26.64 -28.17 21.30
N ASN A 75 27.56 -27.22 21.41
CA ASN A 75 27.56 -26.26 22.51
C ASN A 75 26.81 -25.02 22.05
N THR A 76 25.57 -24.89 22.52
CA THR A 76 24.71 -23.72 22.39
C THR A 76 25.37 -22.52 23.06
N THR A 77 26.24 -21.82 22.33
CA THR A 77 26.69 -20.51 22.76
C THR A 77 25.45 -19.65 23.02
N PRO A 78 25.33 -19.03 24.20
CA PRO A 78 24.16 -18.23 24.52
C PRO A 78 24.12 -17.09 23.51
N LYS A 79 23.17 -17.16 22.56
CA LYS A 79 22.90 -16.06 21.63
C LYS A 79 22.72 -14.81 22.48
N GLU A 80 23.55 -13.80 22.26
CA GLU A 80 23.46 -12.55 23.01
C GLU A 80 22.07 -11.94 22.76
N THR A 81 21.24 -11.88 23.80
CA THR A 81 19.92 -11.26 23.73
C THR A 81 19.93 -9.92 24.45
N ILE A 82 19.22 -8.95 23.87
CA ILE A 82 18.98 -7.63 24.46
C ILE A 82 17.58 -7.64 25.04
N LYS A 83 17.47 -7.51 26.37
CA LYS A 83 16.17 -7.41 27.04
C LYS A 83 15.52 -6.07 26.73
N MET A 84 14.23 -6.10 26.43
CA MET A 84 13.43 -4.92 26.09
C MET A 84 12.65 -4.47 27.33
N ASP A 85 13.06 -3.35 27.92
CA ASP A 85 12.35 -2.69 29.02
C ASP A 85 11.93 -1.27 28.59
N PRO A 86 10.64 -0.98 28.33
CA PRO A 86 9.48 -1.87 28.48
C PRO A 86 9.30 -2.87 27.31
N PRO A 87 8.58 -4.00 27.53
CA PRO A 87 8.22 -4.93 26.46
C PRO A 87 7.40 -4.25 25.36
N VAL A 88 7.73 -4.54 24.11
CA VAL A 88 7.10 -3.88 22.95
C VAL A 88 5.89 -4.68 22.48
N ALA A 89 4.70 -4.10 22.52
CA ALA A 89 3.49 -4.77 22.05
C ALA A 89 3.59 -5.12 20.56
N VAL A 90 3.07 -6.29 20.18
CA VAL A 90 2.99 -6.77 18.80
C VAL A 90 1.53 -6.74 18.37
N ARG A 91 1.27 -6.21 17.17
CA ARG A 91 -0.07 -6.11 16.59
C ARG A 91 -0.11 -6.83 15.26
N TYR A 92 -1.14 -7.65 15.07
CA TYR A 92 -1.42 -8.22 13.75
C TYR A 92 -2.06 -7.15 12.86
N SER A 93 -1.40 -6.81 11.76
CA SER A 93 -1.96 -5.91 10.75
C SER A 93 -2.88 -6.68 9.81
N LYS A 94 -4.17 -6.34 9.79
CA LYS A 94 -5.13 -6.92 8.85
C LYS A 94 -4.87 -6.50 7.39
N VAL A 95 -4.24 -5.34 7.18
CA VAL A 95 -3.91 -4.81 5.84
C VAL A 95 -2.74 -5.58 5.23
N LEU A 96 -1.65 -5.76 5.99
CA LEU A 96 -0.45 -6.48 5.53
C LEU A 96 -0.49 -7.98 5.81
N LYS A 97 -1.47 -8.46 6.58
CA LYS A 97 -1.64 -9.85 7.02
C LYS A 97 -0.43 -10.42 7.78
N ARG A 98 0.32 -9.56 8.48
CA ARG A 98 1.51 -9.93 9.27
C ARG A 98 1.56 -9.22 10.61
N HIS A 99 2.34 -9.77 11.53
CA HIS A 99 2.63 -9.16 12.82
C HIS A 99 3.61 -7.99 12.64
N LEU A 100 3.34 -6.87 13.32
CA LEU A 100 4.19 -5.70 13.38
C LEU A 100 4.39 -5.29 14.83
N LEU A 101 5.49 -4.59 15.11
CA LEU A 101 5.69 -3.96 16.40
C LEU A 101 4.74 -2.77 16.56
N GLY A 102 4.34 -2.49 17.80
CA GLY A 102 3.40 -1.43 18.16
C GLY A 102 3.82 -0.05 17.63
N PRO A 103 5.07 0.39 17.85
CA PRO A 103 5.56 1.66 17.30
C PRO A 103 5.52 1.71 15.77
N ASP A 104 5.93 0.64 15.09
CA ASP A 104 5.88 0.58 13.61
C ASP A 104 4.44 0.61 13.09
N TYR A 105 3.54 -0.16 13.73
CA TYR A 105 2.12 -0.15 13.42
C TYR A 105 1.50 1.25 13.56
N GLN A 106 1.87 2.00 14.62
CA GLN A 106 1.39 3.37 14.83
C GLN A 106 1.99 4.35 13.82
N ASN A 107 3.28 4.26 13.53
CA ASN A 107 3.95 5.12 12.54
C ASN A 107 3.39 4.94 11.12
N ARG A 108 2.87 3.75 10.82
CA ARG A 108 2.20 3.45 9.54
C ARG A 108 0.75 3.90 9.50
N LYS A 109 0.15 4.23 10.65
CA LYS A 109 -1.23 4.73 10.72
C LYS A 109 -1.20 6.25 10.66
N LYS A 110 -2.01 6.84 9.77
CA LYS A 110 -2.15 8.29 9.70
C LYS A 110 -3.59 8.66 9.37
N ASP A 111 -4.14 9.58 10.14
CA ASP A 111 -5.47 10.12 9.88
C ASP A 111 -5.38 11.28 8.89
N GLY A 112 -6.40 11.43 8.05
CA GLY A 112 -6.47 12.48 7.05
C GLY A 112 -7.89 12.73 6.57
N GLU A 113 -8.12 13.91 5.99
CA GLU A 113 -9.42 14.26 5.43
C GLU A 113 -9.49 13.91 3.95
N ILE A 114 -10.59 13.29 3.53
CA ILE A 114 -10.92 13.03 2.12
C ILE A 114 -12.22 13.74 1.78
N GLU A 115 -12.30 14.33 0.59
CA GLU A 115 -13.55 14.83 0.04
C GLU A 115 -14.25 13.71 -0.75
N ASN A 116 -15.45 13.33 -0.30
CA ASN A 116 -16.31 12.41 -1.04
C ASN A 116 -16.79 13.06 -2.36
N SER A 117 -17.36 12.27 -3.27
CA SER A 117 -17.92 12.78 -4.55
C SER A 117 -18.98 13.87 -4.38
N GLN A 118 -19.60 13.94 -3.19
CA GLN A 118 -20.58 14.98 -2.81
C GLN A 118 -19.93 16.25 -2.23
N GLY A 119 -18.59 16.32 -2.19
CA GLY A 119 -17.84 17.43 -1.58
C GLY A 119 -17.82 17.42 -0.05
N LYS A 120 -18.42 16.41 0.60
CA LYS A 120 -18.37 16.25 2.06
C LYS A 120 -16.99 15.75 2.48
N LYS A 121 -16.37 16.43 3.44
CA LYS A 121 -15.11 16.01 4.06
C LYS A 121 -15.37 14.93 5.11
N SER A 122 -14.71 13.78 4.96
CA SER A 122 -14.72 12.69 5.94
C SER A 122 -13.32 12.51 6.51
N LEU A 123 -13.22 12.31 7.83
CA LEU A 123 -11.97 11.95 8.49
C LEU A 123 -11.77 10.45 8.33
N VAL A 124 -10.70 10.07 7.66
CA VAL A 124 -10.40 8.70 7.29
C VAL A 124 -9.02 8.32 7.79
N THR A 125 -8.86 7.08 8.24
CA THR A 125 -7.56 6.55 8.63
C THR A 125 -6.91 5.80 7.47
N PHE A 126 -5.67 6.16 7.18
CA PHE A 126 -4.82 5.48 6.22
C PHE A 126 -3.77 4.59 6.89
N PHE A 127 -3.36 3.55 6.19
CA PHE A 127 -2.26 2.66 6.56
C PHE A 127 -1.19 2.65 5.46
N ARG A 128 0.07 2.85 5.84
CA ARG A 128 1.22 2.85 4.93
C ARG A 128 1.66 1.42 4.61
N LEU A 129 1.81 1.13 3.31
CA LEU A 129 2.30 -0.14 2.81
C LEU A 129 3.84 -0.25 2.93
N ASP A 130 4.36 -1.44 2.62
CA ASP A 130 5.79 -1.77 2.74
C ASP A 130 6.68 -1.11 1.68
N ASP A 131 6.08 -0.62 0.60
CA ASP A 131 6.77 0.14 -0.43
C ASP A 131 7.22 1.52 0.06
N GLY A 132 6.72 1.96 1.22
CA GLY A 132 7.07 3.22 1.85
C GLY A 132 6.46 4.45 1.20
N ALA A 133 5.83 4.35 0.03
CA ALA A 133 5.20 5.47 -0.67
C ALA A 133 3.67 5.39 -0.63
N SER A 134 3.12 4.18 -0.77
CA SER A 134 1.69 3.98 -0.90
C SER A 134 0.97 3.94 0.44
N TRP A 135 -0.21 4.53 0.44
CA TRP A 135 -1.15 4.52 1.55
C TRP A 135 -2.47 3.88 1.11
N VAL A 136 -3.15 3.24 2.05
CA VAL A 136 -4.42 2.56 1.83
C VAL A 136 -5.42 3.03 2.87
N ASN A 137 -6.62 3.41 2.44
CA ASN A 137 -7.75 3.50 3.36
C ASN A 137 -8.25 2.09 3.67
N PHE A 138 -8.25 1.72 4.95
CA PHE A 138 -8.67 0.39 5.42
C PHE A 138 -9.88 0.42 6.37
N LEU A 139 -10.38 1.61 6.73
CA LEU A 139 -11.57 1.77 7.56
C LEU A 139 -12.67 2.46 6.76
N ASP A 140 -13.90 2.01 6.98
CA ASP A 140 -15.08 2.69 6.45
C ASP A 140 -15.46 3.91 7.30
N GLU A 141 -16.45 4.69 6.86
CA GLU A 141 -16.99 5.84 7.58
C GLU A 141 -17.50 5.47 8.98
N HIS A 142 -17.88 4.20 9.19
CA HIS A 142 -18.32 3.65 10.47
C HIS A 142 -17.17 3.13 11.35
N GLY A 143 -15.92 3.21 10.88
CA GLY A 143 -14.76 2.63 11.57
C GLY A 143 -14.67 1.11 11.45
N GLU A 144 -15.49 0.50 10.58
CA GLU A 144 -15.40 -0.92 10.27
C GLU A 144 -14.26 -1.20 9.30
N PHE A 145 -13.63 -2.37 9.45
CA PHE A 145 -12.54 -2.77 8.58
C PHE A 145 -13.07 -3.13 7.19
N ILE A 146 -12.62 -2.44 6.15
CA ILE A 146 -12.94 -2.79 4.76
C ILE A 146 -11.98 -3.92 4.35
N PRO A 147 -12.45 -5.15 4.12
CA PRO A 147 -11.58 -6.25 3.72
C PRO A 147 -11.19 -6.10 2.24
N GLY A 148 -10.13 -5.35 1.94
CA GLY A 148 -9.63 -5.28 0.58
C GLY A 148 -9.07 -6.62 0.13
N LYS A 149 -9.36 -7.00 -1.13
CA LYS A 149 -8.66 -8.10 -1.78
C LYS A 149 -7.22 -7.68 -2.04
N THR A 150 -6.27 -8.35 -1.42
CA THR A 150 -4.87 -8.27 -1.84
C THR A 150 -4.76 -8.77 -3.28
N LEU A 151 -3.92 -8.14 -4.12
CA LEU A 151 -3.66 -8.53 -5.52
C LEU A 151 -3.45 -10.04 -5.71
N HIS A 152 -2.83 -10.70 -4.72
CA HIS A 152 -2.61 -12.15 -4.72
C HIS A 152 -3.91 -12.99 -4.71
N ALA A 153 -5.01 -12.46 -4.15
CA ALA A 153 -6.32 -13.11 -4.17
C ALA A 153 -7.08 -12.92 -5.49
N MET A 154 -6.67 -11.94 -6.33
CA MET A 154 -7.27 -11.74 -7.65
C MET A 154 -6.75 -12.74 -8.69
N LEU A 155 -5.54 -13.29 -8.49
CA LEU A 155 -4.99 -14.30 -9.39
C LEU A 155 -5.64 -15.68 -9.21
N SER A 156 -6.22 -15.97 -8.04
CA SER A 156 -6.81 -17.29 -7.75
C SER A 156 -8.29 -17.41 -8.12
N ASP A 157 -9.08 -16.33 -8.11
CA ASP A 157 -10.53 -16.37 -8.35
C ASP A 157 -10.94 -15.51 -9.55
N ARG A 158 -10.88 -16.10 -10.74
CA ARG A 158 -11.30 -15.44 -11.99
C ARG A 158 -12.84 -15.37 -12.16
N HIS A 159 -13.63 -15.93 -11.23
CA HIS A 159 -15.09 -16.06 -11.37
C HIS A 159 -15.95 -15.51 -10.22
N THR A 160 -15.38 -15.09 -9.10
CA THR A 160 -16.17 -14.40 -8.07
C THR A 160 -16.08 -12.89 -8.30
N LYS A 161 -17.11 -12.34 -8.94
CA LYS A 161 -17.39 -10.89 -9.05
C LYS A 161 -17.76 -10.34 -7.67
N SER A 162 -16.90 -10.56 -6.67
CA SER A 162 -17.05 -9.92 -5.36
C SER A 162 -16.68 -8.45 -5.56
N GLU A 163 -17.58 -7.59 -5.13
CA GLU A 163 -17.56 -6.13 -5.29
C GLU A 163 -16.39 -5.47 -4.54
N THR A 164 -15.62 -6.25 -3.79
CA THR A 164 -14.45 -5.80 -3.04
C THR A 164 -13.22 -5.83 -3.95
N GLY A 165 -13.04 -4.76 -4.71
CA GLY A 165 -11.83 -4.50 -5.49
C GLY A 165 -10.57 -4.39 -4.60
N PRO A 166 -9.38 -4.25 -5.20
CA PRO A 166 -8.17 -4.02 -4.44
C PRO A 166 -8.28 -2.66 -3.76
N TYR A 167 -7.59 -2.50 -2.65
CA TYR A 167 -7.55 -1.23 -1.96
C TYR A 167 -7.14 -0.11 -2.91
N ARG A 168 -7.89 1.00 -2.89
CA ARG A 168 -7.49 2.20 -3.62
C ARG A 168 -6.19 2.73 -3.01
N LEU A 169 -5.20 2.95 -3.86
CA LEU A 169 -3.90 3.49 -3.45
C LEU A 169 -3.95 5.01 -3.37
N TRP A 170 -3.39 5.53 -2.29
CA TRP A 170 -3.28 6.94 -1.95
C TRP A 170 -1.83 7.32 -1.77
N PHE A 171 -1.55 8.60 -1.99
CA PHE A 171 -0.25 9.21 -1.77
C PHE A 171 -0.42 10.36 -0.77
N PHE A 172 0.47 10.40 0.23
CA PHE A 172 0.52 11.51 1.18
C PHE A 172 1.45 12.60 0.64
N ASP A 173 0.88 13.72 0.22
CA ASP A 173 1.65 14.86 -0.25
C ASP A 173 2.17 15.66 0.95
N GLN A 174 3.49 15.65 1.15
CA GLN A 174 4.15 16.35 2.25
C GLN A 174 4.03 17.87 2.15
N SER A 175 3.85 18.42 0.94
CA SER A 175 3.77 19.86 0.74
C SER A 175 2.40 20.42 1.15
N THR A 176 1.33 19.71 0.81
CA THR A 176 -0.05 20.11 1.11
C THR A 176 -0.59 19.48 2.39
N ASN A 177 0.13 18.50 2.96
CA ASN A 177 -0.31 17.65 4.06
C ASN A 177 -1.68 16.97 3.80
N ARG A 178 -2.01 16.72 2.54
CA ARG A 178 -3.28 16.10 2.13
C ARG A 178 -3.04 14.76 1.44
N PHE A 179 -3.99 13.86 1.64
CA PHE A 179 -4.04 12.62 0.89
C PHE A 179 -4.66 12.89 -0.47
N ARG A 180 -3.99 12.41 -1.52
CA ARG A 180 -4.52 12.40 -2.88
C ARG A 180 -4.43 11.00 -3.45
N HIS A 181 -5.24 10.73 -4.46
CA HIS A 181 -5.09 9.49 -5.19
C HIS A 181 -3.68 9.35 -5.75
N MET A 182 -3.12 8.13 -5.65
CA MET A 182 -1.79 7.87 -6.14
C MET A 182 -1.76 8.01 -7.66
N LEU A 183 -0.93 8.93 -8.16
CA LEU A 183 -0.71 9.09 -9.59
C LEU A 183 0.31 8.06 -10.03
N ARG A 184 0.29 7.72 -11.32
CA ARG A 184 1.27 6.77 -11.89
C ARG A 184 2.72 7.16 -11.62
N ARG A 185 3.04 8.46 -11.52
CA ARG A 185 4.39 8.95 -11.26
C ARG A 185 4.87 8.75 -9.83
N ASP A 186 3.95 8.61 -8.87
CA ASP A 186 4.28 8.43 -7.45
C ASP A 186 4.57 6.96 -7.13
N ASP A 187 4.11 6.05 -7.98
CA ASP A 187 4.28 4.62 -7.83
C ASP A 187 5.78 4.23 -7.90
N PRO A 188 6.36 3.66 -6.83
CA PRO A 188 7.78 3.32 -6.79
C PRO A 188 8.16 2.28 -7.85
N GLU A 189 7.26 1.37 -8.22
CA GLU A 189 7.49 0.38 -9.27
C GLU A 189 7.59 1.06 -10.65
N TYR A 190 6.72 2.05 -10.89
CA TYR A 190 6.76 2.85 -12.11
C TYR A 190 8.03 3.71 -12.20
N GLN A 191 8.47 4.31 -11.09
CA GLN A 191 9.71 5.09 -11.06
C GLN A 191 10.95 4.22 -11.37
N ARG A 192 11.02 3.01 -10.80
CA ARG A 192 12.10 2.04 -11.06
C ARG A 192 12.16 1.61 -12.54
N SER A 193 11.01 1.34 -13.16
CA SER A 193 10.97 0.93 -14.57
C SER A 193 11.37 2.06 -15.54
N GLN A 194 11.08 3.32 -15.21
CA GLN A 194 11.46 4.48 -16.03
C GLN A 194 12.96 4.82 -15.95
N ALA A 195 13.60 4.60 -14.80
CA ALA A 195 15.03 4.85 -14.64
C ALA A 195 15.85 4.02 -15.65
N ASN A 196 15.46 2.75 -15.86
CA ASN A 196 16.15 1.86 -16.78
C ASN A 196 15.81 2.15 -18.26
N SER A 197 14.55 2.50 -18.57
CA SER A 197 14.13 2.73 -19.97
C SER A 197 14.68 4.03 -20.56
N ARG A 198 14.95 5.05 -19.73
CA ARG A 198 15.47 6.34 -20.21
C ARG A 198 16.94 6.30 -20.59
N VAL A 199 17.71 5.33 -20.10
CA VAL A 199 19.12 5.13 -20.46
C VAL A 199 19.25 4.46 -21.83
N GLN A 200 18.32 3.56 -22.21
CA GLN A 200 18.37 2.88 -23.51
C GLN A 200 17.62 3.60 -24.64
N SER A 201 16.62 4.44 -24.34
CA SER A 201 15.77 5.08 -25.37
C SER A 201 16.33 6.39 -25.95
N ARG A 202 17.44 6.93 -25.42
CA ARG A 202 18.07 8.14 -25.95
C ARG A 202 18.71 7.97 -27.33
N GLN A 203 18.85 6.73 -27.83
CA GLN A 203 19.42 6.50 -29.15
C GLN A 203 18.39 6.62 -30.31
N ASN A 204 17.08 6.40 -30.09
CA ASN A 204 16.19 6.03 -31.21
C ASN A 204 14.85 6.78 -31.42
N SER A 205 14.45 7.81 -30.66
CA SER A 205 13.11 8.42 -30.92
C SER A 205 12.91 9.90 -30.55
N ILE A 206 13.67 10.79 -31.19
CA ILE A 206 13.56 12.24 -30.96
C ILE A 206 12.29 12.89 -31.57
N ASP A 207 11.60 12.29 -32.54
CA ASP A 207 10.64 13.08 -33.35
C ASP A 207 9.13 12.81 -33.22
N HIS A 208 8.62 11.73 -32.59
CA HIS A 208 7.19 11.40 -32.80
C HIS A 208 6.19 11.57 -31.63
N ASP A 209 6.61 11.83 -30.38
CA ASP A 209 5.72 11.61 -29.21
C ASP A 209 5.48 12.79 -28.25
N ALA A 210 5.68 14.03 -28.69
CA ALA A 210 5.46 15.20 -27.83
C ALA A 210 3.97 15.49 -27.53
N PHE A 211 3.03 15.00 -28.35
CA PHE A 211 1.60 15.31 -28.21
C PHE A 211 0.77 14.24 -27.46
N ALA A 212 1.22 12.98 -27.40
CA ALA A 212 0.52 11.91 -26.67
C ALA A 212 0.72 11.98 -25.14
N ARG A 213 1.74 12.70 -24.65
CA ARG A 213 2.11 12.74 -23.22
C ARG A 213 1.27 13.66 -22.34
N ARG A 214 0.34 14.45 -22.90
CA ARG A 214 -0.49 15.40 -22.11
C ARG A 214 -1.76 14.81 -21.51
N ARG A 215 -2.23 13.64 -21.96
CA ARG A 215 -3.52 13.06 -21.49
C ARG A 215 -3.42 11.95 -20.45
N SER A 216 -2.23 11.43 -20.15
CA SER A 216 -2.06 10.21 -19.34
C SER A 216 -1.43 10.43 -17.97
N GLN A 217 -1.89 11.44 -17.22
CA GLN A 217 -1.74 11.46 -15.76
C GLN A 217 -2.86 10.68 -15.06
N GLU A 218 -3.30 9.57 -15.67
CA GLU A 218 -4.38 8.74 -15.15
C GLU A 218 -3.99 8.18 -13.77
N SER A 219 -4.78 8.52 -12.76
CA SER A 219 -4.72 8.00 -11.39
C SER A 219 -4.66 6.47 -11.41
N ARG A 220 -3.71 5.86 -10.71
CA ARG A 220 -3.69 4.39 -10.55
C ARG A 220 -4.73 3.89 -9.55
N SER A 221 -5.40 4.79 -8.84
CA SER A 221 -6.40 4.47 -7.81
C SER A 221 -7.68 3.83 -8.35
N THR A 222 -7.89 3.82 -9.66
CA THR A 222 -9.01 3.14 -10.31
C THR A 222 -8.49 2.00 -11.16
N GLU A 223 -8.46 0.81 -10.59
CA GLU A 223 -8.34 -0.45 -11.34
C GLU A 223 -9.60 -0.79 -12.15
N TYR A 224 -10.46 0.20 -12.44
CA TYR A 224 -11.39 0.16 -13.57
C TYR A 224 -10.67 0.62 -14.85
N ARG A 225 -9.53 0.02 -15.18
CA ARG A 225 -9.25 -0.26 -16.58
C ARG A 225 -9.92 -1.59 -16.86
N GLY A 226 -11.13 -1.55 -17.43
CA GLY A 226 -11.51 -2.61 -18.35
C GLY A 226 -10.31 -2.83 -19.27
N GLY A 227 -9.77 -4.05 -19.26
CA GLY A 227 -8.48 -4.36 -19.87
C GLY A 227 -8.41 -3.90 -21.33
N PRO A 228 -7.18 -3.75 -21.88
CA PRO A 228 -6.97 -3.47 -23.28
C PRO A 228 -7.28 -4.73 -24.12
N ASN A 229 -8.54 -5.12 -24.16
CA ASN A 229 -9.14 -6.00 -25.14
C ASN A 229 -10.46 -5.37 -25.60
N SER A 230 -10.40 -4.11 -26.05
CA SER A 230 -11.28 -3.68 -27.14
C SER A 230 -10.54 -3.94 -28.45
N ASN A 231 -10.24 -5.21 -28.72
CA ASN A 231 -10.21 -5.65 -30.11
C ASN A 231 -11.66 -5.55 -30.59
N ARG A 232 -11.96 -4.36 -31.11
CA ARG A 232 -13.00 -4.16 -32.10
C ARG A 232 -12.53 -4.85 -33.37
N ASP A 233 -12.40 -6.17 -33.31
CA ASP A 233 -12.38 -7.07 -34.45
C ASP A 233 -13.62 -7.92 -34.26
N GLY A 234 -14.72 -7.41 -34.82
CA GLY A 234 -15.90 -8.24 -35.00
C GLY A 234 -15.50 -9.43 -35.86
N MET A 235 -15.70 -10.63 -35.32
CA MET A 235 -15.74 -11.84 -36.13
C MET A 235 -16.86 -11.67 -37.14
N SER A 236 -16.48 -11.45 -38.40
CA SER A 236 -17.34 -11.58 -39.56
C SER A 236 -17.88 -13.01 -39.61
N VAL A 237 -19.14 -13.15 -39.23
CA VAL A 237 -19.95 -14.33 -39.51
C VAL A 237 -20.11 -14.42 -41.04
N PRO A 238 -19.86 -15.57 -41.69
CA PRO A 238 -20.17 -15.73 -43.10
C PRO A 238 -21.69 -15.87 -43.26
N SER A 239 -22.38 -14.78 -43.60
CA SER A 239 -23.77 -14.84 -44.03
C SER A 239 -23.82 -15.17 -45.52
N THR A 240 -24.07 -16.44 -45.84
CA THR A 240 -24.65 -16.84 -47.12
C THR A 240 -26.12 -16.42 -47.13
N GLY A 241 -26.44 -15.38 -47.90
CA GLY A 241 -27.81 -14.92 -48.07
C GLY A 241 -27.92 -13.91 -49.20
N ALA A 242 -28.17 -14.42 -50.40
CA ALA A 242 -28.52 -13.63 -51.56
C ALA A 242 -29.87 -12.92 -51.37
N ASN A 243 -29.95 -11.61 -51.62
CA ASN A 243 -31.04 -10.99 -52.37
C ASN A 243 -30.81 -9.49 -52.63
N THR A 244 -30.65 -9.19 -53.93
CA THR A 244 -31.30 -8.12 -54.71
C THR A 244 -31.67 -6.76 -54.07
N ARG A 245 -31.00 -5.73 -54.64
CA ARG A 245 -31.56 -4.51 -55.28
C ARG A 245 -31.64 -3.16 -54.51
N PRO A 246 -31.62 -2.02 -55.27
CA PRO A 246 -30.82 -0.82 -54.92
C PRO A 246 -31.65 0.47 -54.76
N ASN A 247 -31.04 1.50 -54.14
CA ASN A 247 -31.31 2.97 -54.22
C ASN A 247 -30.87 3.59 -52.89
N SER A 248 -30.43 4.84 -52.75
CA SER A 248 -30.10 5.95 -53.64
C SER A 248 -29.41 7.00 -52.75
N ASN A 249 -28.42 7.68 -53.29
CA ASN A 249 -28.08 9.10 -53.12
C ASN A 249 -27.97 9.78 -51.72
N ALA A 250 -26.84 10.51 -51.62
CA ALA A 250 -26.65 11.87 -51.08
C ALA A 250 -25.94 12.01 -49.69
N PRO A 251 -25.32 13.18 -49.37
CA PRO A 251 -23.86 13.30 -49.47
C PRO A 251 -23.18 13.97 -48.24
N SER A 252 -21.85 13.85 -48.21
CA SER A 252 -20.86 14.79 -47.63
C SER A 252 -21.29 15.67 -46.43
N GLN A 253 -20.86 15.28 -45.23
CA GLN A 253 -20.75 16.21 -44.08
C GLN A 253 -19.31 16.69 -43.94
N ALA A 254 -19.22 18.02 -43.79
CA ALA A 254 -18.06 18.84 -44.03
C ALA A 254 -17.00 18.77 -42.92
N ASN A 255 -15.78 18.96 -43.41
CA ASN A 255 -14.51 19.15 -42.72
C ASN A 255 -14.56 20.42 -41.86
N SER A 256 -14.69 20.29 -40.53
CA SER A 256 -14.56 21.43 -39.60
C SER A 256 -13.14 21.48 -39.01
N ARG A 257 -12.23 22.11 -39.75
CA ARG A 257 -10.95 22.59 -39.23
C ARG A 257 -11.22 23.77 -38.30
N ARG A 258 -11.29 23.52 -36.99
CA ARG A 258 -11.34 24.57 -35.97
C ARG A 258 -9.94 25.10 -35.72
N GLY A 259 -9.76 26.40 -35.97
CA GLY A 259 -8.48 27.12 -35.98
C GLY A 259 -7.72 27.03 -34.66
N SER A 260 -6.41 26.80 -34.80
CA SER A 260 -5.41 26.94 -33.75
C SER A 260 -5.29 28.39 -33.32
N PHE A 261 -5.54 28.64 -32.04
CA PHE A 261 -5.25 29.91 -31.39
C PHE A 261 -3.76 30.24 -31.53
N SER A 262 -3.51 31.40 -32.12
CA SER A 262 -2.23 32.10 -32.17
C SER A 262 -1.61 32.15 -30.77
N ARG A 263 -0.46 31.49 -30.59
CA ARG A 263 0.36 31.62 -29.39
C ARG A 263 0.95 33.04 -29.39
N GLY A 264 0.73 33.74 -28.27
CA GLY A 264 1.33 35.04 -28.01
C GLY A 264 2.86 35.05 -28.09
N PRO A 265 3.46 36.25 -28.03
CA PRO A 265 4.88 36.47 -28.25
C PRO A 265 5.71 35.59 -27.31
N LEU A 266 6.68 34.89 -27.90
CA LEU A 266 7.65 34.09 -27.14
C LEU A 266 8.36 35.00 -26.14
N SER A 267 8.40 34.56 -24.88
CA SER A 267 9.26 35.16 -23.87
C SER A 267 10.70 35.20 -24.36
N PRO A 268 11.47 36.27 -24.04
CA PRO A 268 12.86 36.40 -24.46
C PRO A 268 13.65 35.22 -23.93
N ARG A 269 14.21 34.43 -24.85
CA ARG A 269 15.15 33.35 -24.54
C ARG A 269 16.46 34.00 -24.12
N ILE A 270 16.67 34.11 -22.82
CA ILE A 270 17.97 34.44 -22.25
C ILE A 270 18.93 33.30 -22.62
N PRO A 271 20.06 33.60 -23.29
CA PRO A 271 21.11 32.62 -23.57
C PRO A 271 21.55 31.92 -22.28
N LEU A 272 21.83 30.62 -22.33
CA LEU A 272 22.18 29.82 -21.15
C LEU A 272 23.38 30.39 -20.36
N ASP A 273 24.28 31.10 -21.04
CA ASP A 273 25.45 31.73 -20.42
C ASP A 273 25.09 32.92 -19.51
N GLU A 274 24.01 33.65 -19.83
CA GLU A 274 23.53 34.79 -19.04
C GLU A 274 22.69 34.34 -17.83
N ALA A 275 21.98 33.22 -17.95
CA ALA A 275 21.16 32.68 -16.87
C ALA A 275 22.01 32.24 -15.65
N GLY A 276 23.23 31.75 -15.89
CA GLY A 276 24.16 31.37 -14.81
C GLY A 276 24.63 32.56 -13.97
N VAL A 277 24.85 33.72 -14.60
CA VAL A 277 25.29 34.94 -13.91
C VAL A 277 24.16 35.52 -13.07
N ALA A 278 22.94 35.55 -13.60
CA ALA A 278 21.76 36.04 -12.88
C ALA A 278 21.45 35.20 -11.63
N LEU A 279 21.60 33.87 -11.70
CA LEU A 279 21.33 32.98 -10.58
C LEU A 279 22.35 33.14 -9.44
N ARG A 280 23.63 33.38 -9.77
CA ARG A 280 24.67 33.69 -8.77
C ARG A 280 24.44 35.04 -8.08
N MET A 281 23.92 36.04 -8.79
CA MET A 281 23.57 37.34 -8.20
C MET A 281 22.46 37.20 -7.14
N ILE A 282 21.39 36.46 -7.46
CA ILE A 282 20.27 36.22 -6.55
C ILE A 282 20.71 35.45 -5.30
N GLN A 283 21.62 34.48 -5.45
CA GLN A 283 22.18 33.74 -4.32
C GLN A 283 23.01 34.65 -3.39
N LYS A 284 23.83 35.55 -3.95
CA LYS A 284 24.60 36.52 -3.15
C LYS A 284 23.68 37.49 -2.39
N GLU A 285 22.62 37.96 -3.02
CA GLU A 285 21.66 38.86 -2.38
C GLU A 285 20.94 38.18 -1.20
N ARG A 286 20.54 36.91 -1.36
CA ARG A 286 19.91 36.13 -0.28
C ARG A 286 20.88 35.87 0.87
N ALA A 287 22.14 35.56 0.58
CA ALA A 287 23.16 35.38 1.61
C ALA A 287 23.43 36.68 2.38
N ALA A 288 23.49 37.83 1.69
CA ALA A 288 23.66 39.14 2.33
C ALA A 288 22.47 39.50 3.23
N LYS A 289 21.23 39.21 2.81
CA LYS A 289 20.02 39.41 3.62
C LYS A 289 19.91 38.49 4.83
N GLN A 290 20.62 37.36 4.86
CA GLN A 290 20.66 36.45 6.01
C GLN A 290 21.77 36.81 7.01
N ALA A 291 22.78 37.58 6.57
CA ALA A 291 23.91 37.99 7.39
C ALA A 291 23.73 39.37 8.05
N ALA A 292 22.73 40.16 7.61
CA ALA A 292 22.32 41.42 8.20
C ALA A 292 21.15 41.20 9.16
#